data_AF-A0A975F7W5-F1
#
_entry.id   AF-A0A975F7W5-F1
#
_cell.length_a   1.000
_cell.length_b   1.000
_cell.length_c   1.000
_cell.angle_alpha   90.00
_cell.angle_beta   90.00
_cell.angle_gamma   90.00
#
_symmetry.space_group_name_H-M   'P 1'
#
loop_
_entity.id
_entity.type
_entity.pdbx_description
1 polymer ?
#
loop_
_entity_poly.entity_id
_entity_poly.type
_entity_poly.pdbx_seq_one_letter_code
_entity_poly.pdbx_strand_id
1 'polypeptide(L)' 'MTPEELKALQKAVSKAKRIATEHASQLHDLVEDKLPAGYQELPAIAQATYDACVAWAEANAKLQAAEAN' A
#
# COMPACT_ATOMS: atom_id res chain seq x y z
N MET A 1 -6.13 -24.50 -5.09
CA MET A 1 -5.04 -23.54 -5.26
C MET A 1 -3.72 -24.24 -5.02
N THR A 2 -2.70 -24.02 -5.84
CA THR A 2 -1.41 -24.70 -5.70
C THR A 2 -0.50 -23.99 -4.69
N PRO A 3 0.49 -24.68 -4.11
CA PRO A 3 1.49 -24.06 -3.24
C PRO A 3 2.26 -22.92 -3.94
N GLU A 4 2.47 -23.02 -5.25
CA GLU A 4 3.16 -21.99 -6.04
C GLU A 4 2.30 -20.73 -6.21
N GLU A 5 1.00 -20.89 -6.48
CA GLU A 5 0.05 -19.76 -6.55
C GLU A 5 -0.10 -19.06 -5.21
N LEU A 6 -0.18 -19.82 -4.10
CA LEU A 6 -0.24 -19.25 -2.76
C LEU A 6 1.03 -18.43 -2.44
N LYS A 7 2.21 -18.96 -2.78
CA LYS A 7 3.48 -18.24 -2.61
C LYS A 7 3.54 -16.96 -3.44
N ALA A 8 2.98 -16.98 -4.65
CA ALA A 8 2.87 -15.78 -5.48
C ALA A 8 1.97 -14.71 -4.84
N LEU A 9 0.83 -15.10 -4.28
CA LEU A 9 -0.07 -14.20 -3.55
C LEU A 9 0.61 -13.59 -2.31
N GLN A 10 1.30 -14.40 -1.51
CA GLN A 10 2.07 -13.92 -0.35
C GLN A 10 3.13 -12.89 -0.76
N LYS A 11 3.84 -13.14 -1.86
CA LYS A 11 4.82 -12.19 -2.40
C LYS A 11 4.16 -10.90 -2.88
N ALA A 12 2.98 -10.99 -3.51
CA ALA A 12 2.21 -9.83 -3.95
C ALA A 12 1.77 -8.95 -2.77
N VAL A 13 1.26 -9.57 -1.70
CA VAL A 13 0.90 -8.86 -0.45
C VAL A 13 2.10 -8.17 0.17
N SER A 14 3.23 -8.88 0.30
CA SER A 14 4.47 -8.31 0.87
C SER A 14 4.97 -7.12 0.06
N LYS A 15 4.97 -7.22 -1.28
CA LYS A 15 5.34 -6.12 -2.17
C LYS A 15 4.40 -4.92 -2.02
N ALA A 16 3.08 -5.15 -2.03
CA ALA A 16 2.10 -4.08 -1.89
C ALA A 16 2.20 -3.39 -0.52
N LYS A 17 2.43 -4.15 0.56
CA LYS A 17 2.64 -3.61 1.91
C LYS A 17 3.85 -2.68 1.96
N ARG A 18 4.95 -3.08 1.34
CA ARG A 18 6.16 -2.26 1.25
C ARG A 18 5.86 -0.92 0.57
N ILE A 19 5.21 -0.96 -0.59
CA ILE A 19 4.85 0.25 -1.35
C ILE A 19 3.92 1.16 -0.54
N ALA A 20 2.89 0.61 0.11
CA ALA A 20 2.00 1.38 0.98
C ALA A 20 2.75 2.05 2.14
N THR A 21 3.74 1.35 2.72
CA THR A 21 4.58 1.90 3.80
C THR A 21 5.49 3.02 3.28
N GLU A 22 6.08 2.86 2.09
CA GLU A 22 6.91 3.90 1.46
C GLU A 22 6.09 5.18 1.20
N HIS A 23 4.86 5.06 0.69
CA HIS A 23 3.96 6.22 0.52
C HIS A 23 3.46 6.81 1.85
N ALA A 24 3.29 6.00 2.90
CA ALA A 24 2.93 6.51 4.22
C ALA A 24 4.06 7.38 4.81
N SER A 25 5.33 6.98 4.63
CA SER A 25 6.48 7.80 5.01
C SER A 25 6.53 9.12 4.23
N GLN A 26 6.28 9.09 2.92
CA GLN A 26 6.22 10.34 2.13
C GLN A 26 5.13 11.30 2.59
N LEU A 27 3.95 10.77 2.95
CA LEU A 27 2.86 11.58 3.48
C LEU A 27 3.20 12.16 4.86
N HIS A 28 3.86 11.38 5.71
CA HIS A 28 4.37 11.83 7.00
C HIS A 28 5.33 13.01 6.84
N ASP A 29 6.35 12.87 5.99
CA ASP A 29 7.36 13.91 5.76
C ASP A 29 6.72 15.20 5.19
N LEU A 30 5.70 15.08 4.33
CA LEU A 30 4.94 16.23 3.87
C LEU A 30 4.27 16.97 5.05
N VAL A 31 3.60 16.23 5.93
CA VAL A 31 2.85 16.79 7.05
C VAL A 31 3.78 17.40 8.11
N GLU A 32 4.92 16.75 8.39
CA GLU A 32 5.86 17.20 9.43
C GLU A 32 6.78 18.34 8.95
N ASP A 33 7.31 18.28 7.72
CA ASP A 33 8.41 19.17 7.31
C ASP A 33 7.99 20.29 6.36
N LYS A 34 6.94 20.07 5.55
CA LYS A 34 6.64 20.94 4.39
C LYS A 34 5.41 21.81 4.58
N LEU A 35 4.45 21.41 5.41
CA LEU A 35 3.26 22.22 5.66
C LEU A 35 3.57 23.44 6.55
N PRO A 36 2.92 24.59 6.30
CA PRO A 36 1.85 24.83 5.32
C PRO A 36 2.32 25.17 3.90
N ALA A 37 3.62 25.42 3.67
CA ALA A 37 4.13 25.87 2.37
C ALA A 37 3.93 24.85 1.23
N GLY A 38 4.03 23.56 1.53
CA GLY A 38 3.87 22.45 0.59
C GLY A 38 2.43 21.98 0.35
N TYR A 39 1.42 22.77 0.72
CA TYR A 39 0.01 22.33 0.67
C TYR A 39 -0.46 21.81 -0.70
N GLN A 40 0.16 22.28 -1.80
CA GLN A 40 -0.19 21.86 -3.16
C GLN A 40 0.18 20.39 -3.44
N GLU A 41 1.15 19.83 -2.72
CA GLU A 41 1.56 18.43 -2.86
C GLU A 41 0.58 17.47 -2.15
N LEU A 42 -0.23 17.98 -1.21
CA LEU A 42 -1.11 17.19 -0.35
C LEU A 42 -2.10 16.31 -1.12
N PRO A 43 -2.86 16.81 -2.13
CA PRO A 43 -3.82 15.96 -2.83
C PRO A 43 -3.16 14.80 -3.58
N ALA A 44 -2.01 15.06 -4.22
CA ALA A 44 -1.32 14.06 -4.99
C ALA A 44 -0.67 12.98 -4.10
N ILE A 45 0.01 13.39 -3.03
CA ILE A 45 0.65 12.46 -2.10
C ILE A 45 -0.41 11.65 -1.34
N ALA A 46 -1.49 12.29 -0.86
CA ALA A 46 -2.57 11.60 -0.18
C ALA A 46 -3.26 10.56 -1.08
N GLN A 47 -3.53 10.90 -2.36
CA GLN A 47 -4.13 9.97 -3.31
C GLN A 47 -3.20 8.78 -3.57
N ALA A 48 -1.90 9.02 -3.78
CA ALA A 48 -0.94 7.94 -3.99
C ALA A 48 -0.84 7.00 -2.77
N THR A 49 -0.84 7.56 -1.56
CA THR A 49 -0.87 6.77 -0.32
C THR A 49 -2.16 5.95 -0.20
N TYR A 50 -3.30 6.53 -0.54
CA TYR A 50 -4.59 5.83 -0.54
C TYR A 50 -4.59 4.67 -1.54
N ASP A 51 -4.20 4.91 -2.78
CA ASP A 51 -4.17 3.90 -3.84
C ASP A 51 -3.24 2.73 -3.49
N ALA A 52 -2.09 3.02 -2.89
CA ALA A 52 -1.17 1.98 -2.41
C ALA A 52 -1.77 1.14 -1.27
N CYS A 53 -2.51 1.78 -0.34
CA CYS A 53 -3.23 1.08 0.72
C CYS A 53 -4.34 0.19 0.16
N VAL A 54 -5.10 0.67 -0.83
CA VAL A 54 -6.13 -0.11 -1.52
C VAL A 54 -5.52 -1.31 -2.22
N ALA A 55 -4.43 -1.13 -2.98
CA ALA A 55 -3.74 -2.22 -3.66
C ALA A 55 -3.25 -3.30 -2.68
N TRP A 56 -2.74 -2.91 -1.51
CA TRP A 56 -2.40 -3.86 -0.45
C TRP A 56 -3.63 -4.58 0.09
N ALA A 57 -4.72 -3.86 0.39
CA ALA A 57 -5.95 -4.44 0.92
C ALA A 57 -6.56 -5.47 -0.06
N GLU A 58 -6.59 -5.17 -1.35
CA GLU A 58 -7.06 -6.09 -2.39
C GLU A 58 -6.18 -7.33 -2.50
N ALA A 59 -4.85 -7.17 -2.49
CA ALA A 59 -3.92 -8.30 -2.51
C ALA A 59 -4.10 -9.18 -1.26
N ASN A 60 -4.27 -8.57 -0.10
CA ASN A 60 -4.44 -9.27 1.16
C ASN A 60 -5.77 -10.03 1.21
N ALA A 61 -6.87 -9.42 0.73
CA ALA A 61 -8.16 -10.07 0.63
C ALA A 61 -8.10 -11.30 -0.31
N LYS A 62 -7.39 -11.18 -1.44
CA LYS A 62 -7.16 -12.32 -2.35
C LYS A 62 -6.41 -13.45 -1.66
N LEU A 63 -5.35 -13.14 -0.91
CA LEU A 63 -4.58 -14.13 -0.14
C LEU A 63 -5.43 -14.80 0.94
N GLN A 64 -6.23 -14.03 1.70
CA GLN A 64 -7.08 -14.58 2.75
C GLN A 64 -8.18 -15.50 2.21
N ALA A 65 -8.83 -15.10 1.11
CA ALA A 65 -9.81 -15.95 0.44
C ALA A 65 -9.18 -17.25 -0.08
N ALA A 66 -7.94 -17.15 -0.54
CA ALA A 66 -7.10 -18.24 -0.98
C ALA A 66 -6.75 -19.21 0.18
N GLU A 67 -6.36 -18.70 1.35
CA GLU A 67 -6.01 -19.51 2.53
C GLU A 67 -7.21 -20.13 3.25
N ALA A 68 -8.42 -19.62 3.02
CA ALA A 68 -9.66 -20.12 3.62
C ALA A 68 -10.31 -21.28 2.83
N ASN A 69 -9.75 -21.68 1.69
CA ASN A 69 -10.23 -22.77 0.81
C ASN A 69 -9.22 -23.92 0.74
#